data_AF-A0A7J4R2U6-F1
#
_entry.id   AF-A0A7J4R2U6-F1
#
_cell.length_a   1.000
_cell.length_b   1.000
_cell.length_c   1.000
_cell.angle_alpha   90.00
_cell.angle_beta   90.00
_cell.angle_gamma   90.00
#
_symmetry.space_group_name_H-M   'P 1'
#
loop_
_entity.id
_entity.type
_entity.pdbx_description
1 polymer ?
#
loop_
_entity_poly.entity_id
_entity_poly.type
_entity_poly.pdbx_seq_one_letter_code
_entity_poly.pdbx_strand_id
1 'polypeptide(L)'
;MVVKSATKKRLIELGVSDEYAHKLATDRNMADIKSMPADEIAKILGIAKDSESFTKIMQIIADQGNRRSRIKKSKKITISSKAIDEFDRPEISIRFNPLNHVLVPHQELLGDANISPEEQYGIERDELSPWGLEEIDEDGEPRLAKELLPKVLISDPVVQSIKEAAELIDNAALAANPDHRPLAAGWIADRVLKVIRHSKSAGSAVAYRLIVEGS
;
A
#
# COMPACT_ATOMS: atom_id res chain seq x y z
N MET A 1 10.22 49.48 -24.36
CA MET A 1 9.70 48.09 -24.35
C MET A 1 10.64 47.27 -23.47
N VAL A 2 10.34 47.09 -22.19
CA VAL A 2 11.27 46.46 -21.23
C VAL A 2 11.21 44.95 -21.43
N VAL A 3 12.27 44.36 -21.98
CA VAL A 3 12.39 42.91 -22.20
C VAL A 3 12.40 42.25 -20.81
N LYS A 4 11.29 41.59 -20.45
CA LYS A 4 11.14 40.89 -19.17
C LYS A 4 12.04 39.65 -19.18
N SER A 5 13.21 39.72 -18.56
CA SER A 5 14.06 38.53 -18.36
C SER A 5 13.28 37.48 -17.58
N ALA A 6 13.16 36.28 -18.15
CA ALA A 6 12.48 35.14 -17.50
C ALA A 6 13.16 34.78 -16.17
N THR A 7 14.48 34.93 -16.10
CA THR A 7 15.27 34.74 -14.87
C THR A 7 14.91 35.78 -13.81
N LYS A 8 14.82 37.06 -14.19
CA LYS A 8 14.41 38.15 -13.29
C LYS A 8 13.03 37.88 -12.70
N LYS A 9 12.04 37.56 -13.56
CA LYS A 9 10.67 37.25 -13.14
C LYS A 9 10.64 36.09 -12.13
N ARG A 10 11.39 35.03 -12.42
CA ARG A 10 11.48 33.85 -11.55
C ARG A 10 12.12 34.17 -10.19
N LEU A 11 13.14 35.02 -10.12
CA LEU A 11 13.74 35.43 -8.84
C LEU A 11 12.77 36.25 -7.98
N ILE A 12 11.99 37.13 -8.61
CA ILE A 12 10.95 37.92 -7.92
C ILE A 12 9.86 37.01 -7.36
N GLU A 13 9.37 36.05 -8.14
CA GLU A 13 8.39 35.05 -7.70
C GLU A 13 8.90 34.22 -6.50
N LEU A 14 10.22 34.08 -6.36
CA LEU A 14 10.86 33.37 -5.26
C LEU A 14 11.14 34.24 -4.02
N GLY A 15 10.74 35.51 -4.05
CA GLY A 15 10.87 36.43 -2.92
C GLY A 15 12.18 37.22 -2.88
N VAL A 16 12.95 37.25 -3.98
CA VAL A 16 14.09 38.17 -4.12
C VAL A 16 13.56 39.55 -4.52
N SER A 17 14.09 40.63 -3.92
CA SER A 17 13.67 42.00 -4.27
C SER A 17 13.97 42.32 -5.74
N ASP A 18 13.19 43.24 -6.33
CA ASP A 18 13.30 43.57 -7.77
C ASP A 18 14.71 44.07 -8.16
N GLU A 19 15.34 44.84 -7.27
CA GLU A 19 16.69 45.38 -7.45
C GLU A 19 17.76 44.28 -7.51
N TYR A 20 17.70 43.32 -6.58
CA TYR A 20 18.65 42.21 -6.52
C TYR A 20 18.38 41.19 -7.63
N ALA A 21 17.12 40.93 -7.94
CA ALA A 21 16.71 40.07 -9.05
C ALA A 21 17.18 40.64 -10.40
N HIS A 22 17.14 41.96 -10.59
CA HIS A 22 17.67 42.61 -11.78
C HIS A 22 19.19 42.40 -11.89
N LYS A 23 19.96 42.72 -10.84
CA LYS A 23 21.43 42.59 -10.82
C LYS A 23 21.91 41.15 -11.06
N LEU A 24 21.20 40.16 -10.49
CA LEU A 24 21.54 38.75 -10.67
C LEU A 24 21.18 38.22 -12.05
N ALA A 25 20.12 38.75 -12.68
CA ALA A 25 19.63 38.29 -13.97
C ALA A 25 20.27 38.99 -15.17
N THR A 26 21.06 40.05 -14.97
CA THR A 26 21.82 40.69 -16.05
C THR A 26 22.78 39.70 -16.68
N ASP A 27 22.55 39.37 -17.96
CA ASP A 27 23.32 38.45 -18.80
C ASP A 27 23.50 37.02 -18.24
N ARG A 28 22.59 36.58 -17.35
CA ARG A 28 22.70 35.28 -16.68
C ARG A 28 21.39 34.50 -16.65
N ASN A 29 21.51 33.19 -16.80
CA ASN A 29 20.40 32.26 -16.61
C ASN A 29 20.39 31.70 -15.17
N MET A 30 19.32 30.97 -14.81
CA MET A 30 19.17 30.39 -13.46
C MET A 30 20.22 29.31 -13.13
N ALA A 31 20.79 28.63 -14.12
CA ALA A 31 21.86 27.66 -13.91
C ALA A 31 23.19 28.37 -13.58
N ASP A 32 23.52 29.43 -14.31
CA ASP A 32 24.72 30.25 -14.06
C ASP A 32 24.69 30.84 -12.64
N ILE A 33 23.51 31.32 -12.21
CA ILE A 33 23.29 31.84 -10.85
C ILE A 33 23.53 30.79 -9.76
N LYS A 34 23.23 29.52 -10.03
CA LYS A 34 23.41 28.43 -9.07
C LYS A 34 24.86 27.94 -8.97
N SER A 35 25.62 28.05 -10.05
CA SER A 35 27.02 27.63 -10.08
C SER A 35 27.98 28.72 -9.60
N MET A 36 27.51 29.96 -9.43
CA MET A 36 28.35 31.05 -8.93
C MET A 36 28.73 30.85 -7.46
N PRO A 37 30.00 31.09 -7.10
CA PRO A 37 30.41 31.10 -5.71
C PRO A 37 29.76 32.26 -4.95
N ALA A 38 29.54 32.06 -3.65
CA ALA A 38 28.92 33.06 -2.76
C ALA A 38 29.62 34.43 -2.83
N ASP A 39 30.93 34.43 -3.07
CA ASP A 39 31.79 35.60 -3.16
C ASP A 39 31.50 36.46 -4.40
N GLU A 40 31.17 35.83 -5.52
CA GLU A 40 30.76 36.53 -6.74
C GLU A 40 29.35 37.08 -6.62
N ILE A 41 28.45 36.32 -6.01
CA ILE A 41 27.08 36.74 -5.74
C ILE A 41 27.07 37.98 -4.83
N ALA A 42 27.90 38.01 -3.79
CA ALA A 42 28.04 39.16 -2.90
C ALA A 42 28.54 40.41 -3.64
N LYS A 43 29.54 40.26 -4.53
CA LYS A 43 30.07 41.35 -5.37
C LYS A 43 29.02 41.91 -6.34
N ILE A 44 28.22 41.05 -6.97
CA ILE A 44 27.16 41.45 -7.91
C ILE A 44 26.04 42.20 -7.19
N LEU A 45 25.65 41.72 -6.00
CA LEU A 45 24.60 42.33 -5.21
C LEU A 45 25.06 43.63 -4.54
N GLY A 46 26.37 43.76 -4.26
CA GLY A 46 26.96 44.89 -3.55
C GLY A 46 26.64 44.90 -2.06
N ILE A 47 26.45 43.72 -1.46
CA ILE A 47 26.07 43.55 -0.05
C ILE A 47 27.10 42.67 0.64
N ALA A 48 27.33 42.93 1.92
CA ALA A 48 28.16 42.10 2.78
C ALA A 48 27.55 40.69 3.00
N LYS A 49 28.42 39.69 3.16
CA LYS A 49 28.04 38.26 3.26
C LYS A 49 27.24 37.93 4.52
N ASP A 50 27.42 38.73 5.57
CA ASP A 50 26.75 38.65 6.85
C ASP A 50 25.37 39.33 6.88
N SER A 51 25.00 40.02 5.79
CA SER A 51 23.67 40.63 5.71
C SER A 51 22.57 39.57 5.67
N GLU A 52 21.47 39.87 6.36
CA GLU A 52 20.27 39.03 6.38
C GLU A 52 19.69 38.86 4.96
N SER A 53 19.80 39.90 4.13
CA SER A 53 19.36 39.88 2.73
C SER A 53 20.18 38.92 1.87
N PHE A 54 21.51 38.87 2.04
CA PHE A 54 22.37 37.92 1.33
C PHE A 54 22.07 36.48 1.73
N THR A 55 21.90 36.24 3.03
CA THR A 55 21.58 34.91 3.58
C THR A 55 20.24 34.39 3.03
N LYS A 56 19.21 35.24 2.98
CA LYS A 56 17.90 34.90 2.39
C LYS A 56 18.01 34.55 0.90
N ILE A 57 18.77 35.32 0.12
CA ILE A 57 18.95 35.08 -1.32
C ILE A 57 19.69 33.75 -1.55
N MET A 58 20.75 33.47 -0.79
CA MET A 58 21.48 32.21 -0.88
C MET A 58 20.61 31.00 -0.52
N GLN A 59 19.77 31.13 0.51
CA GLN A 59 18.82 30.08 0.89
C GLN A 59 17.79 29.82 -0.22
N ILE A 60 17.26 30.88 -0.84
CA ILE A 60 16.33 30.77 -1.98
C ILE A 60 16.99 30.06 -3.18
N ILE A 61 18.24 30.42 -3.51
CA ILE A 61 18.99 29.81 -4.62
C ILE A 61 19.26 28.32 -4.35
N ALA A 62 19.67 27.99 -3.12
CA ALA A 62 19.93 26.60 -2.70
C ALA A 62 18.67 25.72 -2.73
N ASP A 63 17.52 26.24 -2.28
CA ASP A 63 16.25 25.50 -2.27
C ASP A 63 15.73 25.18 -3.68
N GLN A 64 16.14 25.94 -4.70
CA GLN A 64 15.82 25.64 -6.11
C GLN A 64 16.50 24.38 -6.67
N GLY A 65 17.54 23.85 -6.02
CA GLY A 65 18.19 22.60 -6.40
C GLY A 65 17.40 21.35 -5.97
N ASN A 66 16.72 21.44 -4.83
CA ASN A 66 16.09 20.28 -4.18
C ASN A 66 14.60 20.09 -4.51
N ARG A 67 13.92 21.08 -5.08
CA ARG A 67 12.48 20.98 -5.37
C ARG A 67 12.12 19.95 -6.44
N ARG A 68 12.99 19.68 -7.43
CA ARG A 68 12.74 18.62 -8.43
C ARG A 68 12.87 17.20 -7.85
N SER A 69 13.66 17.03 -6.78
CA SER A 69 13.84 15.75 -6.08
C SER A 69 12.70 15.46 -5.07
N ARG A 70 12.02 16.53 -4.59
CA ARG A 70 10.97 16.41 -3.56
C ARG A 70 9.60 15.98 -4.10
N ILE A 71 9.36 16.11 -5.40
CA ILE A 71 8.19 15.52 -6.07
C ILE A 71 8.51 14.05 -6.35
N LYS A 72 8.50 13.23 -5.28
CA LYS A 72 8.72 11.79 -5.37
C LYS A 72 7.51 11.15 -6.08
N LYS A 73 7.54 11.13 -7.41
CA LYS A 73 6.79 10.12 -8.17
C LYS A 73 7.39 8.75 -7.82
N SER A 74 6.52 7.76 -7.60
CA SER A 74 6.82 6.37 -7.25
C SER A 74 8.24 5.95 -7.67
N LYS A 75 9.17 5.83 -6.71
CA LYS A 75 10.51 5.30 -7.00
C LYS A 75 10.35 3.81 -7.25
N LYS A 76 10.82 3.30 -8.40
CA LYS A 76 10.93 1.85 -8.62
C LYS A 76 11.91 1.31 -7.57
N ILE A 77 11.36 0.66 -6.54
CA ILE A 77 12.15 -0.11 -5.60
C ILE A 77 12.30 -1.49 -6.24
N THR A 78 13.52 -1.91 -6.54
CA THR A 78 13.77 -3.30 -6.93
C THR A 78 13.65 -4.13 -5.66
N ILE A 79 12.45 -4.65 -5.40
CA ILE A 79 12.21 -5.56 -4.30
C ILE A 79 12.69 -6.94 -4.77
N SER A 80 13.74 -7.46 -4.13
CA SER A 80 14.18 -8.84 -4.36
C SER A 80 13.08 -9.79 -3.88
N SER A 81 12.80 -10.87 -4.62
CA SER A 81 11.83 -11.90 -4.22
C SER A 81 12.10 -12.49 -2.83
N LYS A 82 13.37 -12.47 -2.38
CA LYS A 82 13.79 -12.93 -1.03
C LYS A 82 13.73 -11.84 0.05
N ALA A 83 13.61 -10.57 -0.34
CA ALA A 83 13.50 -9.47 0.63
C ALA A 83 12.08 -9.34 1.17
N ILE A 84 11.07 -9.90 0.49
CA ILE A 84 9.68 -10.05 1.00
C ILE A 84 9.60 -11.27 1.94
N ASP A 85 10.70 -11.59 2.64
CA ASP A 85 10.63 -12.46 3.82
C ASP A 85 9.88 -11.71 4.94
N GLU A 86 9.38 -12.47 5.90
CA GLU A 86 8.53 -12.09 7.03
C GLU A 86 8.98 -10.81 7.77
N PHE A 87 10.25 -10.44 7.69
CA PHE A 87 10.88 -9.27 8.32
C PHE A 87 10.68 -7.93 7.59
N ASP A 88 10.38 -7.91 6.28
CA ASP A 88 10.19 -6.66 5.50
C ASP A 88 8.74 -6.50 5.00
N ARG A 89 7.83 -7.38 5.43
CA ARG A 89 6.40 -7.24 5.14
C ARG A 89 5.86 -6.05 5.94
N PRO A 90 5.38 -4.97 5.30
CA PRO A 90 4.89 -3.81 6.02
C PRO A 90 3.68 -4.18 6.89
N GLU A 91 3.57 -3.54 8.06
CA GLU A 91 2.43 -3.71 8.96
C GLU A 91 1.11 -3.48 8.23
N ILE A 92 0.06 -4.16 8.69
CA ILE A 92 -1.27 -4.08 8.07
C ILE A 92 -1.82 -2.64 8.04
N SER A 93 -1.45 -1.83 9.03
CA SER A 93 -1.80 -0.42 9.16
C SER A 93 -1.29 0.44 7.99
N ILE A 94 -0.26 -0.01 7.29
CA ILE A 94 0.41 0.70 6.20
C ILE A 94 0.11 0.04 4.85
N ARG A 95 -0.29 -1.25 4.83
CA ARG A 95 -0.62 -1.98 3.61
C ARG A 95 -1.96 -1.55 3.03
N PHE A 96 -2.01 -1.48 1.71
CA PHE A 96 -3.28 -1.36 0.99
C PHE A 96 -4.04 -2.68 1.10
N ASN A 97 -5.25 -2.65 1.65
CA ASN A 97 -6.13 -3.82 1.71
C ASN A 97 -6.59 -4.20 0.29
N PRO A 98 -6.20 -5.38 -0.25
CA PRO A 98 -6.58 -5.83 -1.58
C PRO A 98 -8.10 -5.89 -1.80
N LEU A 99 -8.89 -6.17 -0.75
CA LEU A 99 -10.36 -6.22 -0.82
C LEU A 99 -11.00 -4.87 -1.18
N ASN A 100 -10.29 -3.75 -1.00
CA ASN A 100 -10.76 -2.43 -1.38
C ASN A 100 -10.54 -2.10 -2.87
N HIS A 101 -9.88 -2.98 -3.62
CA HIS A 101 -9.57 -2.74 -5.02
C HIS A 101 -10.75 -3.08 -5.94
N VAL A 102 -11.07 -2.21 -6.90
CA VAL A 102 -12.23 -2.37 -7.81
C VAL A 102 -12.24 -3.66 -8.64
N LEU A 103 -11.05 -4.20 -8.95
CA LEU A 103 -10.91 -5.45 -9.70
C LEU A 103 -10.95 -6.70 -8.82
N VAL A 104 -10.80 -6.54 -7.51
CA VAL A 104 -10.84 -7.66 -6.57
C VAL A 104 -12.30 -7.86 -6.18
N PRO A 105 -12.93 -9.00 -6.53
CA PRO A 105 -14.29 -9.28 -6.08
C PRO A 105 -14.31 -9.40 -4.56
N HIS A 106 -15.50 -9.21 -3.98
CA HIS A 106 -15.66 -9.39 -2.55
C HIS A 106 -15.44 -10.87 -2.19
N GLN A 107 -14.66 -11.12 -1.15
CA GLN A 107 -14.29 -12.46 -0.71
C GLN A 107 -14.40 -12.54 0.80
N GLU A 108 -15.04 -13.59 1.29
CA GLU A 108 -15.27 -13.84 2.70
C GLU A 108 -15.04 -15.32 3.02
N LEU A 109 -14.69 -15.61 4.27
CA LEU A 109 -14.59 -16.98 4.76
C LEU A 109 -15.99 -17.58 4.86
N LEU A 110 -16.14 -18.85 4.45
CA LEU A 110 -17.37 -19.58 4.71
C LEU A 110 -17.38 -20.03 6.18
N GLY A 111 -18.24 -19.39 6.98
CA GLY A 111 -18.27 -19.51 8.44
C GLY A 111 -17.23 -18.65 9.16
N ASP A 112 -17.44 -18.39 10.45
CA ASP A 112 -16.52 -17.57 11.24
C ASP A 112 -15.18 -18.28 11.49
N ALA A 113 -14.15 -17.51 11.84
CA ALA A 113 -12.79 -18.02 12.02
C ALA A 113 -12.68 -18.98 13.22
N ASN A 114 -13.32 -18.65 14.34
CA ASN A 114 -13.20 -19.38 15.61
C ASN A 114 -14.52 -20.10 15.95
N ILE A 115 -14.82 -21.14 15.18
CA ILE A 115 -16.00 -22.02 15.35
C ILE A 115 -15.56 -23.47 15.54
N SER A 116 -16.47 -24.29 16.05
CA SER A 116 -16.20 -25.72 16.18
C SER A 116 -16.12 -26.41 14.81
N PRO A 117 -15.38 -27.53 14.68
CA PRO A 117 -15.33 -28.29 13.43
C PRO A 117 -16.70 -28.78 12.95
N GLU A 118 -17.61 -29.12 13.88
CA GLU A 118 -18.97 -29.57 13.56
C GLU A 118 -19.83 -28.44 12.98
N GLU A 119 -19.78 -27.25 13.58
CA GLU A 119 -20.46 -26.06 13.06
C GLU A 119 -19.91 -25.67 11.68
N GLN A 120 -18.58 -25.71 11.52
CA GLN A 120 -17.94 -25.45 10.25
C GLN A 120 -18.42 -26.43 9.18
N TYR A 121 -18.42 -27.72 9.48
CA TYR A 121 -18.92 -28.75 8.56
C TYR A 121 -20.38 -28.50 8.19
N GLY A 122 -21.25 -28.18 9.15
CA GLY A 122 -22.66 -27.89 8.90
C GLY A 122 -22.86 -26.71 7.94
N ILE A 123 -22.15 -25.60 8.17
CA ILE A 123 -22.22 -24.41 7.29
C ILE A 123 -21.68 -24.73 5.89
N GLU A 124 -20.50 -25.36 5.80
CA GLU A 124 -19.88 -25.71 4.52
C GLU A 124 -20.76 -26.69 3.74
N ARG A 125 -21.32 -27.71 4.40
CA ARG A 125 -22.24 -28.69 3.81
C ARG A 125 -23.49 -28.03 3.26
N ASP A 126 -24.18 -27.22 4.05
CA ASP A 126 -25.46 -26.63 3.66
C ASP A 126 -25.29 -25.71 2.45
N GLU A 127 -24.25 -24.88 2.46
CA GLU A 127 -23.93 -23.96 1.37
C GLU A 127 -23.48 -24.71 0.11
N LEU A 128 -22.71 -25.79 0.25
CA LEU A 128 -22.16 -26.57 -0.87
C LEU A 128 -23.07 -27.73 -1.33
N SER A 129 -24.22 -27.92 -0.67
CA SER A 129 -25.21 -28.94 -1.01
C SER A 129 -25.64 -28.97 -2.49
N PRO A 130 -25.74 -27.84 -3.24
CA PRO A 130 -26.14 -27.88 -4.64
C PRO A 130 -25.17 -28.63 -5.57
N TRP A 131 -23.91 -28.81 -5.13
CA TRP A 131 -22.88 -29.50 -5.91
C TRP A 131 -22.70 -30.96 -5.54
N GLY A 132 -23.42 -31.46 -4.53
CA GLY A 132 -23.38 -32.89 -4.15
C GLY A 132 -21.98 -33.37 -3.76
N LEU A 133 -21.25 -32.58 -2.96
CA LEU A 133 -19.87 -32.86 -2.53
C LEU A 133 -19.77 -33.73 -1.27
N GLU A 134 -20.89 -34.26 -0.78
CA GLU A 134 -20.88 -35.15 0.39
C GLU A 134 -20.47 -36.57 -0.02
N GLU A 135 -19.45 -37.09 0.67
CA GLU A 135 -18.93 -38.44 0.52
C GLU A 135 -18.89 -39.14 1.89
N ILE A 136 -18.73 -40.45 1.88
CA ILE A 136 -18.49 -41.24 3.09
C ILE A 136 -17.00 -41.56 3.14
N ASP A 137 -16.35 -41.22 4.25
CA ASP A 137 -14.93 -41.48 4.46
C ASP A 137 -14.64 -42.97 4.71
N GLU A 138 -13.37 -43.35 4.78
CA GLU A 138 -12.92 -44.73 5.04
C GLU A 138 -13.48 -45.28 6.38
N ASP A 139 -13.69 -44.41 7.36
CA ASP A 139 -14.25 -44.73 8.67
C ASP A 139 -15.80 -44.79 8.69
N GLY A 140 -16.46 -44.47 7.58
CA GLY A 140 -17.93 -44.46 7.48
C GLY A 140 -18.60 -43.15 7.89
N GLU A 141 -17.81 -42.13 8.26
CA GLU A 141 -18.30 -40.81 8.64
C GLU A 141 -18.52 -39.91 7.40
N PRO A 142 -19.54 -39.03 7.42
CA PRO A 142 -19.79 -38.12 6.30
C PRO A 142 -18.70 -37.04 6.22
N ARG A 143 -18.12 -36.86 5.03
CA ARG A 143 -17.05 -35.91 4.73
C ARG A 143 -17.43 -35.07 3.51
N LEU A 144 -16.99 -33.82 3.47
CA LEU A 144 -17.12 -32.99 2.29
C LEU A 144 -15.87 -33.13 1.40
N ALA A 145 -16.05 -33.48 0.13
CA ALA A 145 -14.99 -33.62 -0.88
C ALA A 145 -14.46 -32.25 -1.36
N LYS A 146 -13.91 -31.48 -0.41
CA LYS A 146 -13.41 -30.11 -0.62
C LYS A 146 -12.28 -30.04 -1.64
N GLU A 147 -11.54 -31.12 -1.82
CA GLU A 147 -10.45 -31.24 -2.79
C GLU A 147 -10.89 -31.03 -4.25
N LEU A 148 -12.19 -31.18 -4.53
CA LEU A 148 -12.78 -30.94 -5.85
C LEU A 148 -13.01 -29.45 -6.13
N LEU A 149 -12.96 -28.59 -5.11
CA LEU A 149 -13.12 -27.15 -5.26
C LEU A 149 -11.88 -26.51 -5.93
N PRO A 150 -12.06 -25.43 -6.70
CA PRO A 150 -10.94 -24.63 -7.20
C PRO A 150 -10.05 -24.14 -6.06
N LYS A 151 -8.73 -24.26 -6.21
CA LYS A 151 -7.77 -23.98 -5.12
C LYS A 151 -7.34 -22.51 -5.10
N VAL A 152 -7.04 -21.99 -3.91
CA VAL A 152 -6.36 -20.70 -3.69
C VAL A 152 -5.22 -20.91 -2.69
N LEU A 153 -4.07 -20.32 -2.95
CA LEU A 153 -2.92 -20.46 -2.04
C LEU A 153 -3.13 -19.63 -0.78
N ILE A 154 -2.67 -20.14 0.36
CA ILE A 154 -2.66 -19.40 1.62
C ILE A 154 -1.85 -18.10 1.50
N SER A 155 -0.84 -18.06 0.63
CA SER A 155 -0.01 -16.88 0.36
C SER A 155 -0.69 -15.83 -0.53
N ASP A 156 -1.91 -16.08 -1.01
CA ASP A 156 -2.69 -15.10 -1.77
C ASP A 156 -2.92 -13.83 -0.92
N PRO A 157 -2.71 -12.61 -1.47
CA PRO A 157 -2.88 -11.37 -0.71
C PRO A 157 -4.26 -11.20 -0.09
N VAL A 158 -5.33 -11.67 -0.73
CA VAL A 158 -6.69 -11.58 -0.20
C VAL A 158 -6.86 -12.54 0.98
N VAL A 159 -6.39 -13.78 0.84
CA VAL A 159 -6.43 -14.77 1.92
C VAL A 159 -5.63 -14.29 3.13
N GLN A 160 -4.42 -13.74 2.91
CA GLN A 160 -3.62 -13.14 3.97
C GLN A 160 -4.33 -11.97 4.65
N SER A 161 -5.02 -11.11 3.89
CA SER A 161 -5.76 -9.98 4.47
C SER A 161 -6.93 -10.43 5.33
N ILE A 162 -7.65 -11.50 4.91
CA ILE A 162 -8.73 -12.10 5.70
C ILE A 162 -8.18 -12.77 6.96
N LYS A 163 -7.08 -13.53 6.83
CA LYS A 163 -6.40 -14.18 7.95
C LYS A 163 -6.00 -13.16 9.01
N GLU A 164 -5.27 -12.12 8.60
CA GLU A 164 -4.78 -11.08 9.51
C GLU A 164 -5.93 -10.30 10.17
N ALA A 165 -7.03 -10.04 9.45
CA ALA A 165 -8.21 -9.39 10.01
C ALA A 165 -8.91 -10.26 11.07
N ALA A 166 -9.04 -11.57 10.82
CA ALA A 166 -9.61 -12.51 11.77
C ALA A 166 -8.73 -12.66 13.02
N GLU A 167 -7.40 -12.78 12.85
CA GLU A 167 -6.45 -12.83 13.97
C GLU A 167 -6.45 -11.55 14.79
N LEU A 168 -6.64 -10.38 14.17
CA LEU A 168 -6.78 -9.12 14.89
C LEU A 168 -8.02 -9.09 15.79
N ILE A 169 -9.15 -9.59 15.28
CA ILE A 169 -10.41 -9.69 16.04
C ILE A 169 -10.26 -10.71 17.17
N ASP A 170 -9.66 -11.87 16.89
CA ASP A 170 -9.44 -12.93 17.89
C ASP A 170 -8.51 -12.46 19.02
N ASN A 171 -7.43 -11.75 18.69
CA ASN A 171 -6.53 -11.14 19.68
C ASN A 171 -7.25 -10.09 20.53
N ALA A 172 -8.15 -9.29 19.95
CA ALA A 172 -8.95 -8.34 20.70
C ALA A 172 -9.95 -9.06 21.63
N ALA A 173 -10.53 -10.18 21.19
CA ALA A 173 -11.41 -11.02 22.01
C ALA A 173 -10.64 -11.66 23.18
N LEU A 174 -9.44 -12.18 22.94
CA LEU A 174 -8.55 -12.72 23.97
C LEU A 174 -8.14 -11.66 25.00
N ALA A 175 -7.87 -10.43 24.55
CA ALA A 175 -7.56 -9.32 25.45
C ALA A 175 -8.76 -8.92 26.32
N ALA A 176 -9.99 -9.06 25.82
CA ALA A 176 -11.22 -8.77 26.54
C ALA A 176 -11.66 -9.91 27.48
N ASN A 177 -11.42 -11.16 27.10
CA ASN A 177 -11.77 -12.35 27.84
C ASN A 177 -10.58 -13.34 27.91
N PRO A 178 -9.90 -13.47 29.06
CA PRO A 178 -8.77 -14.38 29.23
C PRO A 178 -9.09 -15.86 29.02
N ASP A 179 -10.36 -16.27 29.16
CA ASP A 179 -10.80 -17.66 28.95
C ASP A 179 -11.12 -17.95 27.47
N HIS A 180 -10.98 -16.95 26.58
CA HIS A 180 -11.17 -17.11 25.15
C HIS A 180 -10.16 -18.09 24.57
N ARG A 181 -10.64 -19.08 23.81
CA ARG A 181 -9.76 -20.03 23.12
C ARG A 181 -9.22 -19.35 21.85
N PRO A 182 -7.92 -19.09 21.73
CA PRO A 182 -7.36 -18.45 20.55
C PRO A 182 -7.45 -19.36 19.32
N LEU A 183 -7.40 -18.73 18.14
CA LEU A 183 -7.27 -19.44 16.86
C LEU A 183 -6.03 -20.34 16.86
N ALA A 184 -6.20 -21.56 16.36
CA ALA A 184 -5.11 -22.53 16.25
C ALA A 184 -4.09 -22.10 15.18
N ALA A 185 -2.83 -22.55 15.32
CA ALA A 185 -1.85 -22.38 14.26
C ALA A 185 -2.35 -23.07 12.97
N GLY A 186 -2.29 -22.37 11.84
CA GLY A 186 -2.75 -22.91 10.55
C GLY A 186 -4.27 -23.01 10.41
N TRP A 187 -5.08 -22.40 11.30
CA TRP A 187 -6.55 -22.52 11.33
C TRP A 187 -7.27 -22.24 9.99
N ILE A 188 -6.67 -21.44 9.11
CA ILE A 188 -7.26 -21.05 7.83
C ILE A 188 -7.04 -22.08 6.72
N ALA A 189 -6.11 -23.03 6.91
CA ALA A 189 -5.90 -24.12 5.96
C ALA A 189 -7.17 -24.99 5.87
N ASP A 190 -7.45 -25.51 4.67
CA ASP A 190 -8.62 -26.34 4.36
C ASP A 190 -9.99 -25.67 4.61
N ARG A 191 -10.02 -24.36 4.86
CA ARG A 191 -11.25 -23.57 4.88
C ARG A 191 -11.71 -23.24 3.46
N VAL A 192 -13.02 -23.06 3.31
CA VAL A 192 -13.63 -22.62 2.05
C VAL A 192 -13.77 -21.10 2.02
N LEU A 193 -13.32 -20.48 0.92
CA LEU A 193 -13.48 -19.07 0.62
C LEU A 193 -14.66 -18.87 -0.33
N LYS A 194 -15.59 -17.98 0.04
CA LYS A 194 -16.73 -17.57 -0.79
C LYS A 194 -16.38 -16.30 -1.55
N VAL A 195 -16.48 -16.36 -2.89
CA VAL A 195 -16.13 -15.29 -3.82
C VAL A 195 -17.40 -14.75 -4.46
N ILE A 196 -17.75 -13.50 -4.13
CA ILE A 196 -18.93 -12.81 -4.65
C ILE A 196 -18.47 -11.81 -5.71
N ARG A 197 -18.79 -12.09 -6.97
CA ARG A 197 -18.45 -11.24 -8.12
C ARG A 197 -19.68 -10.68 -8.80
N HIS A 198 -19.55 -9.48 -9.35
CA HIS A 198 -20.56 -8.92 -10.24
C HIS A 198 -20.62 -9.74 -11.54
N SER A 199 -21.82 -10.12 -11.95
CA SER A 199 -22.08 -10.83 -13.21
C SER A 199 -22.93 -9.96 -14.12
N LYS A 200 -22.52 -9.78 -15.39
CA LYS A 200 -23.29 -8.98 -16.36
C LYS A 200 -24.65 -9.60 -16.69
N SER A 201 -24.79 -10.92 -16.57
CA SER A 201 -26.03 -11.63 -16.89
C SER A 201 -26.93 -11.86 -15.68
N ALA A 202 -26.35 -12.20 -14.53
CA ALA A 202 -27.08 -12.60 -13.33
C ALA A 202 -27.11 -11.53 -12.21
N GLY A 203 -26.46 -10.37 -12.43
CA GLY A 203 -26.24 -9.34 -11.41
C GLY A 203 -25.10 -9.70 -10.46
N SER A 204 -25.18 -10.85 -9.82
CA SER A 204 -24.11 -11.42 -9.00
C SER A 204 -23.87 -12.90 -9.34
N ALA A 205 -22.65 -13.37 -9.10
CA ALA A 205 -22.30 -14.79 -9.16
C ALA A 205 -21.41 -15.12 -7.96
N VAL A 206 -21.70 -16.26 -7.34
CA VAL A 206 -20.94 -16.78 -6.21
C VAL A 206 -20.10 -17.96 -6.68
N ALA A 207 -18.87 -18.04 -6.21
CA ALA A 207 -17.98 -19.18 -6.42
C ALA A 207 -17.28 -19.52 -5.10
N TYR A 208 -16.86 -20.77 -4.95
CA TYR A 208 -16.19 -21.26 -3.75
C TYR A 208 -14.79 -21.75 -4.10
N ARG A 209 -13.83 -21.54 -3.20
CA ARG A 209 -12.45 -21.96 -3.40
C ARG A 209 -11.90 -22.59 -2.12
N LEU A 210 -11.12 -23.66 -2.24
CA LEU A 210 -10.41 -24.28 -1.13
C LEU A 210 -9.08 -23.58 -0.89
N ILE A 211 -8.83 -23.15 0.35
CA ILE A 211 -7.54 -22.60 0.77
C ILE A 211 -6.56 -23.75 0.98
N VAL A 212 -5.44 -23.72 0.26
CA VAL A 212 -4.38 -24.74 0.34
C VAL A 212 -3.04 -24.11 0.64
N GLU A 213 -2.17 -24.86 1.30
CA GLU A 213 -0.77 -24.47 1.47
C GLU A 213 0.00 -24.64 0.15
N GLY A 214 0.98 -23.76 -0.11
CA GLY A 214 1.85 -23.89 -1.28
C GLY A 214 2.84 -25.03 -1.07
N SER A 215 3.04 -25.86 -2.11
CA SER A 215 4.09 -26.88 -2.11
C SER A 215 5.47 -26.30 -2.41
#